data_AF-A0A420VPV3-F1
#
_entry.id   AF-A0A420VPV3-F1
#
_cell.length_a   1.000
_cell.length_b   1.000
_cell.length_c   1.000
_cell.angle_alpha   90.00
_cell.angle_beta   90.00
_cell.angle_gamma   90.00
#
_symmetry.space_group_name_H-M   'P 1'
#
loop_
_entity.id
_entity.type
_entity.pdbx_description
1 polymer ?
#
loop_
_entity_poly.entity_id
_entity_poly.type
_entity_poly.pdbx_seq_one_letter_code
_entity_poly.pdbx_strand_id
1 'polypeptide(L)' 'MEIMYILIGCSVLLALVFLCAFFWANKSGQHDDTYTPSVRILFDDEIIEEEGK' A
#
# COMPACT_ATOMS: atom_id res chain seq x y z
N MET A 1 4.81 14.84 -36.35
CA MET A 1 5.82 13.81 -36.03
C MET A 1 6.58 14.15 -34.75
N GLU A 2 7.04 15.39 -34.56
CA GLU A 2 7.63 15.89 -33.29
C GLU A 2 6.81 15.56 -32.02
N ILE A 3 5.51 15.87 -32.04
CA ILE A 3 4.59 15.63 -30.91
C ILE A 3 4.51 14.16 -30.49
N MET A 4 4.70 13.22 -31.44
CA MET A 4 4.66 11.80 -31.16
C MET A 4 5.80 11.39 -30.22
N TYR A 5 7.00 11.96 -30.41
CA TYR A 5 8.14 11.68 -29.53
C TYR A 5 7.90 12.20 -28.10
N ILE A 6 7.27 13.36 -27.97
CA ILE A 6 6.89 13.92 -26.65
C ILE A 6 5.84 13.03 -25.98
N LEU A 7 4.81 12.60 -26.71
CA LEU A 7 3.76 11.72 -26.20
C LEU A 7 4.30 10.36 -25.73
N ILE A 8 5.23 9.78 -26.49
CA ILE A 8 5.90 8.53 -26.12
C ILE A 8 6.73 8.72 -24.85
N GLY A 9 7.50 9.82 -24.75
CA GLY A 9 8.25 10.13 -23.53
C GLY A 9 7.35 10.31 -22.32
N CYS A 10 6.25 11.06 -22.48
CA CYS A 10 5.26 11.26 -21.43
C CYS A 10 4.63 9.95 -20.98
N SER A 11 4.24 9.06 -21.90
CA SER A 11 3.59 7.78 -21.54
C SER A 11 4.54 6.85 -20.79
N VAL A 12 5.81 6.78 -21.21
CA VAL A 12 6.85 6.01 -20.50
C VAL A 12 7.09 6.58 -19.11
N LEU A 13 7.19 7.91 -18.98
CA LEU A 13 7.36 8.56 -17.67
C LEU A 13 6.18 8.25 -16.74
N LEU A 14 4.96 8.35 -17.26
CA LEU A 14 3.74 8.06 -16.50
C LEU A 14 3.69 6.59 -16.05
N ALA A 15 4.09 5.65 -16.92
CA ALA A 15 4.23 4.24 -16.57
C ALA A 15 5.27 4.01 -15.46
N LEU A 16 6.43 4.69 -15.52
CA LEU A 16 7.46 4.60 -14.48
C LEU A 16 6.98 5.15 -13.14
N VAL A 17 6.23 6.26 -13.15
CA VAL A 17 5.62 6.82 -11.93
C VAL A 17 4.69 5.80 -11.28
N PHE A 18 3.80 5.18 -12.05
CA PHE A 18 2.92 4.14 -11.53
C PHE A 18 3.67 2.91 -11.03
N LEU A 19 4.74 2.50 -11.71
CA LEU A 19 5.57 1.38 -11.29
C LEU A 19 6.27 1.68 -9.95
N CYS A 20 6.84 2.88 -9.78
CA CYS A 20 7.43 3.31 -8.51
C CYS A 20 6.39 3.38 -7.39
N ALA A 21 5.21 3.93 -7.68
CA ALA A 21 4.09 3.98 -6.73
C ALA A 21 3.65 2.56 -6.31
N PHE A 22 3.61 1.62 -7.25
CA PHE A 22 3.30 0.22 -6.97
C PHE A 22 4.30 -0.40 -5.99
N PHE A 23 5.60 -0.25 -6.21
CA PHE A 23 6.61 -0.77 -5.28
C PHE A 23 6.55 -0.09 -3.91
N TRP A 24 6.30 1.22 -3.87
CA TRP A 24 6.12 1.94 -2.60
C TRP A 24 4.91 1.43 -1.82
N ALA A 25 3.77 1.22 -2.48
CA ALA A 25 2.56 0.67 -1.87
C ALA A 25 2.79 -0.75 -1.33
N ASN A 26 3.46 -1.62 -2.09
CA ASN A 26 3.79 -2.98 -1.63
C ASN A 26 4.74 -2.96 -0.43
N LYS A 27 5.71 -2.03 -0.39
CA LYS A 27 6.63 -1.90 0.75
C LYS A 27 5.95 -1.28 1.98
N SER A 28 4.86 -0.54 1.82
CA SER A 28 4.18 0.16 2.91
C SER A 28 3.50 -0.75 3.93
N GLY A 29 3.48 -2.08 3.73
CA GLY A 29 2.83 -3.01 4.68
C GLY A 29 1.31 -2.87 4.71
N GLN A 30 0.69 -2.15 3.77
CA GLN A 30 -0.79 -2.03 3.71
C GLN A 30 -1.49 -3.38 3.49
N HIS A 31 -0.74 -4.39 3.05
CA HIS A 31 -1.22 -5.75 2.80
C HIS A 31 -1.11 -6.64 4.04
N ASP A 32 -0.41 -6.19 5.09
CA ASP A 32 -0.19 -6.96 6.32
C ASP A 32 -1.43 -6.94 7.23
N ASP A 33 -2.38 -6.03 6.98
CA ASP A 33 -3.64 -5.95 7.70
C ASP A 33 -4.64 -7.00 7.20
N THR A 34 -4.32 -8.27 7.47
CA THR A 34 -5.17 -9.43 7.13
C THR A 34 -6.37 -9.56 8.09
N TYR A 35 -6.34 -8.82 9.21
CA TYR A 35 -7.37 -8.81 10.24
C TYR A 35 -7.82 -7.38 10.52
N THR A 36 -8.94 -7.00 9.90
CA THR A 36 -9.50 -5.65 9.88
C THR A 36 -9.41 -4.95 11.24
N PRO A 37 -9.01 -3.66 11.27
CA PRO A 37 -8.77 -2.93 12.52
C PRO A 37 -10.01 -2.85 13.41
N SER A 38 -11.21 -2.86 12.82
CA SER A 38 -12.49 -2.87 13.54
C SER A 38 -12.72 -4.12 14.38
N VAL A 39 -12.11 -5.25 14.02
CA VAL A 39 -12.25 -6.49 14.77
C VAL A 39 -11.13 -6.60 15.80
N ARG A 40 -9.91 -6.17 15.46
CA ARG A 40 -8.77 -6.11 16.40
C ARG A 40 -9.10 -5.31 17.66
N ILE A 41 -9.66 -4.11 17.49
CA ILE A 41 -9.99 -3.22 18.61
C ILE A 41 -11.05 -3.80 19.56
N LEU A 42 -11.86 -4.76 19.11
CA LEU A 42 -12.88 -5.40 19.95
C LEU A 42 -12.29 -6.46 20.88
N PHE A 43 -11.17 -7.08 20.50
CA PHE A 43 -10.55 -8.19 21.22
C PHE A 43 -9.17 -7.85 21.82
N ASP A 44 -8.58 -6.70 21.48
CA ASP A 44 -7.32 -6.22 22.05
C ASP A 44 -7.40 -6.09 23.60
N ASP A 45 -8.57 -5.72 24.13
CA ASP A 45 -8.78 -5.58 25.58
C ASP A 45 -8.78 -6.95 26.31
N GLU A 46 -9.23 -8.03 25.67
CA GLU A 46 -9.29 -9.38 26.27
C GLU A 46 -7.91 -10.03 26.38
N ILE A 47 -7.02 -9.76 25.41
CA ILE A 47 -5.67 -10.35 25.36
C ILE A 47 -4.80 -9.81 26.52
N ILE A 48 -4.98 -8.55 26.91
CA ILE A 48 -4.23 -7.92 28.00
C ILE A 48 -4.62 -8.50 29.37
N GLU A 49 -5.87 -8.94 29.53
CA GLU A 49 -6.34 -9.55 30.79
C GLU A 49 -5.80 -10.98 31.02
N GLU A 50 -5.45 -11.72 29.97
CA GLU A 50 -4.89 -13.07 30.08
C GLU A 50 -3.39 -13.08 30.41
N GLU A 51 -2.58 -12.14 29.89
CA GLU A 51 -1.15 -12.06 30.21
C GLU A 51 -0.86 -11.51 31.62
N GLY A 52 -1.83 -10.81 32.21
CA GLY A 52 -1.72 -10.22 33.56
C GLY A 52 -2.11 -11.14 34.72
N LYS A 53 -2.50 -12.39 34.45
CA LYS A 53 -2.83 -13.43 35.44
C LYS A 53 -1.76 -14.52 35.50
#